data_AF-S4PDM6-F1
#
_entry.id   AF-S4PDM6-F1
#
_cell.length_a   1.000
_cell.length_b   1.000
_cell.length_c   1.000
_cell.angle_alpha   90.00
_cell.angle_beta   90.00
_cell.angle_gamma   90.00
#
_symmetry.space_group_name_H-M   'P 1'
#
loop_
_entity.id
_entity.type
_entity.pdbx_description
1 polymer ?
#
loop_
_entity_poly.entity_id
_entity_poly.type
_entity_poly.pdbx_seq_one_letter_code
_entity_poly.pdbx_strand_id
1 'polypeptide(L)'
;MASNSLHLTTMCLQYRPTVVACFCIHLASKWSNWAIPQSHEGRHWFSYVDRSVTTELLERLTAEFLHIFDKCPSRLKRKMMTMSNSGGSPHNAHPSGSAGVANSP
;
A
#
# COMPACT_ATOMS: atom_id res chain seq x y z
N MET A 1 10.48 -0.90 -0.16
CA MET A 1 10.86 0.52 -0.05
C MET A 1 9.84 1.37 -0.81
N ALA A 2 8.67 1.60 -0.22
CA ALA A 2 7.78 2.70 -0.64
C ALA A 2 8.30 4.05 -0.13
N SER A 3 8.99 4.03 1.02
CA SER A 3 9.56 5.22 1.69
C SER A 3 10.49 6.04 0.80
N ASN A 4 11.31 5.43 -0.06
CA ASN A 4 12.26 6.20 -0.88
C ASN A 4 11.57 6.97 -2.01
N SER A 5 10.52 6.40 -2.61
CA SER A 5 9.77 7.04 -3.71
C SER A 5 8.85 8.13 -3.20
N LEU A 6 8.30 7.93 -2.01
CA LEU A 6 7.45 8.90 -1.32
C LEU A 6 8.26 10.06 -0.73
N HIS A 7 9.53 9.82 -0.33
CA HIS A 7 10.47 10.89 0.03
C HIS A 7 10.99 11.66 -1.20
N LEU A 8 11.05 11.03 -2.37
CA LEU A 8 11.41 11.68 -3.63
C LEU A 8 10.29 12.60 -4.15
N THR A 9 9.08 12.50 -3.61
CA THR A 9 7.99 13.46 -3.84
C THR A 9 7.82 14.35 -2.60
N THR A 10 7.48 15.63 -2.78
CA THR A 10 7.21 16.57 -1.67
C THR A 10 5.86 16.32 -0.99
N MET A 11 5.25 15.15 -1.24
CA MET A 11 3.90 14.79 -0.82
C MET A 11 3.77 14.70 0.69
N CYS A 12 4.80 14.16 1.37
CA CYS A 12 4.85 14.10 2.84
C CYS A 12 4.99 15.48 3.51
N LEU A 13 5.38 16.52 2.76
CA LEU A 13 5.47 17.89 3.25
C LEU A 13 4.20 18.70 2.95
N GLN A 14 3.49 18.36 1.88
CA GLN A 14 2.33 19.11 1.40
C GLN A 14 0.99 18.55 1.91
N TYR A 15 0.92 17.25 2.21
CA TYR A 15 -0.34 16.58 2.53
C TYR A 15 -0.30 15.91 3.90
N ARG A 16 -1.49 15.82 4.51
CA ARG A 16 -1.70 15.12 5.78
C ARG A 16 -1.32 13.63 5.63
N PRO A 17 -0.79 12.99 6.69
CA PRO A 17 -0.42 11.56 6.64
C PRO A 17 -1.57 10.65 6.19
N THR A 18 -2.81 10.98 6.54
CA THR A 18 -4.02 10.26 6.14
C THR A 18 -4.26 10.30 4.63
N VAL A 19 -4.12 11.46 3.99
CA VAL A 19 -4.22 11.64 2.54
C VAL A 19 -3.12 10.83 1.83
N VAL A 20 -1.90 10.88 2.36
CA VAL A 20 -0.76 10.14 1.83
C VAL A 20 -0.98 8.63 1.93
N ALA A 21 -1.52 8.14 3.05
CA ALA A 21 -1.90 6.73 3.19
C ALA A 21 -2.98 6.33 2.18
N CYS A 22 -4.00 7.17 1.99
CA CYS A 22 -5.04 6.91 1.01
C CYS A 22 -4.49 6.80 -0.43
N PHE A 23 -3.58 7.70 -0.78
CA PHE A 23 -2.85 7.66 -2.05
C PHE A 23 -2.05 6.35 -2.22
N CYS A 24 -1.30 5.93 -1.20
CA CYS A 24 -0.49 4.71 -1.29
C CYS A 24 -1.35 3.45 -1.53
N ILE A 25 -2.47 3.32 -0.83
CA ILE A 25 -3.40 2.20 -1.03
C ILE A 25 -4.01 2.25 -2.43
N HIS A 26 -4.43 3.43 -2.89
CA HIS A 26 -4.99 3.60 -4.24
C HIS A 26 -4.00 3.18 -5.34
N LEU A 27 -2.73 3.57 -5.22
CA LEU A 27 -1.68 3.17 -6.16
C LEU A 27 -1.46 1.65 -6.18
N ALA A 28 -1.45 1.01 -5.00
CA ALA A 28 -1.33 -0.43 -4.89
C ALA A 28 -2.51 -1.16 -5.53
N SER A 29 -3.75 -0.71 -5.27
CA SER A 29 -4.96 -1.24 -5.92
C SER A 29 -4.87 -1.20 -7.45
N LYS A 30 -4.38 -0.08 -8.03
CA LYS A 30 -4.20 0.02 -9.48
C LYS A 30 -3.15 -0.95 -10.02
N TRP A 31 -2.03 -1.13 -9.31
CA TRP A 31 -0.99 -2.08 -9.75
C TRP A 31 -1.40 -3.54 -9.61
N SER A 32 -2.24 -3.87 -8.63
CA SER A 32 -2.81 -5.22 -8.47
C SER A 32 -4.01 -5.49 -9.38
N ASN A 33 -4.44 -4.49 -10.19
CA ASN A 33 -5.67 -4.54 -10.97
C ASN A 33 -6.89 -4.96 -10.13
N TRP A 34 -6.91 -4.55 -8.87
CA TRP A 34 -7.95 -4.88 -7.90
C TRP A 34 -8.44 -3.61 -7.22
N ALA A 35 -9.72 -3.29 -7.43
CA ALA A 35 -10.36 -2.14 -6.83
C ALA A 35 -11.08 -2.54 -5.54
N ILE A 36 -10.89 -1.74 -4.49
CA ILE A 36 -11.64 -1.90 -3.24
C ILE A 36 -13.09 -1.47 -3.51
N PRO A 37 -14.09 -2.35 -3.29
CA PRO A 37 -15.48 -2.02 -3.53
C PRO A 37 -15.99 -0.92 -2.58
N GLN A 38 -17.08 -0.27 -2.95
CA GLN A 38 -17.79 0.65 -2.07
C GLN A 38 -18.40 -0.11 -0.89
N SER A 39 -18.64 0.60 0.22
CA SER A 39 -19.35 0.05 1.36
C SER A 39 -20.82 -0.25 1.03
N HIS A 40 -21.50 -0.98 1.91
CA HIS A 40 -22.95 -1.18 1.82
C HIS A 40 -23.75 0.13 1.80
N GLU A 41 -23.17 1.23 2.29
CA GLU A 41 -23.77 2.57 2.28
C GLU A 41 -23.43 3.37 1.00
N GLY A 42 -22.76 2.75 0.02
CA GLY A 42 -22.33 3.41 -1.21
C GLY A 42 -21.14 4.36 -1.02
N ARG A 43 -20.42 4.29 0.10
CA ARG A 43 -19.28 5.18 0.38
C ARG A 43 -17.98 4.56 -0.11
N HIS A 44 -17.08 5.40 -0.62
CA HIS A 44 -15.72 4.98 -0.96
C HIS A 44 -14.90 4.70 0.31
N TRP A 45 -14.04 3.67 0.26
CA TRP A 45 -13.24 3.24 1.40
C TRP A 45 -12.39 4.36 2.02
N PHE A 46 -11.83 5.25 1.19
CA PHE A 46 -10.96 6.35 1.66
C PHE A 46 -11.72 7.36 2.53
N SER A 47 -13.04 7.48 2.38
CA SER A 47 -13.86 8.39 3.19
C SER A 47 -13.92 8.00 4.67
N TYR A 48 -13.67 6.72 4.98
CA TYR A 48 -13.57 6.22 6.35
C TYR A 48 -12.21 6.52 6.99
N VAL A 49 -11.18 6.76 6.16
CA VAL A 49 -9.83 7.13 6.63
C VAL A 49 -9.71 8.64 6.77
N ASP A 50 -10.16 9.39 5.76
CA ASP A 50 -10.19 10.85 5.77
C ASP A 50 -11.33 11.36 4.90
N ARG A 51 -12.21 12.17 5.50
CA ARG A 51 -13.38 12.72 4.81
C ARG A 51 -13.02 13.78 3.77
N SER A 52 -11.84 14.38 3.83
CA SER A 52 -11.39 15.35 2.84
C SER A 52 -10.82 14.71 1.57
N VAL A 53 -10.62 13.39 1.55
CA VAL A 53 -10.08 12.68 0.39
C VAL A 53 -11.18 12.44 -0.63
N THR A 54 -10.89 12.74 -1.89
CA THR A 54 -11.77 12.52 -3.04
C THR A 54 -11.04 11.67 -4.08
N THR A 55 -11.81 11.03 -4.98
CA THR A 55 -11.25 10.29 -6.12
C THR A 55 -10.34 11.18 -6.96
N GLU A 56 -10.76 12.41 -7.24
CA GLU A 56 -10.02 13.37 -8.05
C GLU A 56 -8.68 13.79 -7.39
N LEU A 57 -8.66 13.95 -6.07
CA LEU A 57 -7.43 14.17 -5.33
C LEU A 57 -6.48 12.97 -5.49
N LEU A 58 -6.96 11.75 -5.28
CA LEU A 58 -6.13 10.54 -5.41
C LEU A 58 -5.58 10.36 -6.82
N GLU A 59 -6.38 10.65 -7.85
CA GLU A 59 -5.96 10.60 -9.25
C GLU A 59 -4.89 11.65 -9.57
N ARG A 60 -5.08 12.89 -9.11
CA ARG A 60 -4.07 13.95 -9.27
C ARG A 60 -2.75 13.57 -8.62
N LEU A 61 -2.79 13.14 -7.37
CA LEU A 61 -1.60 12.71 -6.62
C LEU A 61 -0.90 11.53 -7.30
N THR A 62 -1.68 10.61 -7.87
CA THR A 62 -1.16 9.49 -8.66
C THR A 62 -0.48 9.95 -9.94
N ALA A 63 -1.08 10.88 -10.68
CA ALA A 63 -0.50 11.42 -11.90
C ALA A 63 0.81 12.18 -11.62
N GLU A 64 0.82 13.05 -10.61
CA GLU A 64 2.03 13.77 -10.17
C GLU A 64 3.13 12.80 -9.75
N PHE A 65 2.79 11.76 -8.98
CA PHE A 65 3.74 10.72 -8.59
C PHE A 65 4.32 9.97 -9.79
N LEU A 66 3.48 9.51 -10.72
CA LEU A 66 3.92 8.77 -11.90
C LEU A 66 4.79 9.62 -12.82
N HIS A 67 4.48 10.91 -12.95
CA HIS A 67 5.31 11.86 -13.70
C HIS A 67 6.72 11.97 -13.12
N ILE A 68 6.84 12.18 -11.80
CA ILE A 68 8.13 12.25 -11.12
C ILE A 68 8.86 10.90 -11.18
N PHE A 69 8.12 9.81 -11.04
CA PHE A 69 8.67 8.46 -11.11
C PHE A 69 9.26 8.14 -12.50
N ASP A 70 8.61 8.58 -13.59
CA ASP A 70 9.12 8.37 -14.95
C ASP A 70 10.38 9.18 -15.26
N LYS A 71 10.56 10.32 -14.58
CA LYS A 71 11.78 11.13 -14.66
C LYS A 71 12.95 10.55 -13.86
N CYS A 72 12.74 9.54 -13.01
CA CYS A 72 13.82 8.88 -12.27
C CYS A 72 14.55 7.83 -13.14
N PRO A 73 15.90 7.70 -13.03
CA PRO A 73 16.68 6.80 -13.87
C PRO A 73 16.28 5.32 -13.75
N SER A 74 16.41 4.60 -14.87
CA SER A 74 15.89 3.23 -15.13
C SER A 74 16.20 2.17 -14.07
N ARG A 75 17.29 2.32 -13.31
CA ARG A 75 17.65 1.42 -12.19
C ARG A 75 16.67 1.51 -11.02
N LEU A 76 16.08 2.68 -10.76
CA LEU A 76 15.07 2.87 -9.71
C LEU A 76 13.70 2.33 -10.17
N LYS A 77 13.35 2.59 -11.43
CA LYS A 77 12.10 2.12 -12.06
C LYS A 77 11.94 0.60 -11.97
N ARG A 78 13.01 -0.15 -12.27
CA ARG A 78 13.04 -1.63 -12.20
C ARG A 78 12.79 -2.16 -10.78
N LYS A 79 13.40 -1.53 -9.77
CA LYS A 79 13.37 -1.98 -8.36
C LYS A 79 11.99 -1.79 -7.72
N MET A 80 11.20 -0.84 -8.22
CA MET A 80 9.81 -0.63 -7.79
C MET A 80 8.82 -1.55 -8.50
N MET A 81 9.02 -1.81 -9.79
CA MET A 81 8.14 -2.66 -10.59
C MET A 81 8.20 -4.15 -10.16
N THR A 82 9.34 -4.60 -9.61
CA THR A 82 9.48 -5.97 -9.05
C THR A 82 8.58 -6.23 -7.83
N MET A 83 8.08 -5.20 -7.13
CA MET A 83 7.19 -5.41 -5.99
C MET A 83 5.75 -5.81 -6.38
N SER A 84 5.38 -5.69 -7.66
CA SER A 84 4.07 -6.14 -8.15
C SER A 84 3.95 -7.67 -8.30
N ASN A 85 5.04 -8.44 -8.13
CA ASN A 85 5.06 -9.89 -8.37
C ASN A 85 5.29 -10.75 -7.11
N SER A 86 5.31 -10.18 -5.91
CA SER A 86 5.35 -10.95 -4.65
C SER A 86 3.95 -11.10 -4.05
N GLY A 87 3.04 -11.63 -4.87
CA GLY A 87 1.81 -12.27 -4.40
C GLY A 87 2.14 -13.70 -4.00
N GLY A 88 2.45 -13.90 -2.72
CA GLY A 88 2.75 -15.22 -2.18
C GLY A 88 2.69 -15.19 -0.66
N SER A 89 1.49 -15.30 -0.10
CA SER A 89 1.31 -15.76 1.27
C SER A 89 1.60 -17.26 1.34
N PRO A 90 2.48 -17.73 2.24
CA PRO A 90 2.30 -19.01 2.88
C PRO A 90 1.85 -18.76 4.33
N HIS A 91 0.56 -19.01 4.52
CA HIS A 91 -0.05 -19.70 5.64
C HIS A 91 0.76 -19.87 6.95
N ASN A 92 0.11 -19.44 8.05
CA ASN A 92 0.24 -19.94 9.42
C ASN A 92 0.93 -21.32 9.54
N ALA A 93 2.05 -21.38 10.28
CA ALA A 93 2.51 -22.58 10.96
C ALA A 93 2.71 -22.25 12.44
N HIS A 94 1.64 -22.42 13.21
CA HIS A 94 1.65 -22.40 14.67
C HIS A 94 2.31 -23.70 15.16
N PRO A 95 3.33 -23.68 16.03
CA PRO A 95 3.75 -24.88 16.73
C PRO A 95 2.80 -25.08 17.92
N SER A 96 1.85 -26.02 17.81
CA SER A 96 1.14 -26.52 18.99
C SER A 96 2.10 -27.33 19.84
N GLY A 97 2.47 -26.77 20.99
CA GLY A 97 3.16 -27.48 22.05
C GLY A 97 2.29 -28.62 22.58
N SER A 98 2.72 -29.86 22.34
CA SER A 98 2.21 -31.03 23.03
C SER A 98 2.98 -31.21 24.33
N ALA A 99 2.29 -30.95 25.43
CA ALA A 99 2.70 -31.35 26.78
C ALA A 99 2.84 -32.88 26.84
N GLY A 100 4.00 -33.36 27.27
CA GLY A 100 4.33 -34.78 27.41
C GLY A 100 5.12 -35.05 28.67
N VAL A 101 4.39 -35.11 29.78
CA VAL A 101 4.54 -36.01 30.94
C VAL A 101 5.95 -36.28 31.53
N ALA A 102 6.09 -35.86 32.79
CA ALA A 102 7.10 -36.32 33.72
C ALA A 102 7.04 -37.84 33.95
N ASN A 103 8.20 -38.50 34.04
CA ASN A 103 8.41 -39.61 34.97
C ASN A 103 9.91 -39.93 35.10
N SER A 104 10.42 -39.78 36.33
CA SER A 104 11.56 -40.51 36.88
C SER A 104 11.01 -41.38 38.02
N PRO A 105 11.63 -42.55 38.25
CA PRO A 105 12.64 -42.60 39.30
C PRO A 105 14.03 -43.05 38.81
#